data_AF-A0A951MXU0-F1
#
_entry.id   AF-A0A951MXU0-F1
#
_cell.length_a   1.000
_cell.length_b   1.000
_cell.length_c   1.000
_cell.angle_alpha   90.00
_cell.angle_beta   90.00
_cell.angle_gamma   90.00
#
_symmetry.space_group_name_H-M   'P 1'
#
loop_
_entity.id
_entity.type
_entity.pdbx_description
1 polymer ?
#
loop_
_entity_poly.entity_id
_entity_poly.type
_entity_poly.pdbx_seq_one_letter_code
_entity_poly.pdbx_strand_id
1 'polypeptide(L)'
;MRRLVSLLASLALTLAVAAPAAAQGPERNWLPEEVIPFGPEYCGFPVLLEDQFAKVKELIFPPDGEGNQRIIVTGIYKSTLTNETTGEAIGINIPGKLTIHFLADGSSVWHGSGHILVWYTPDQADESELGAGLFLVRGRVTEVYDADFNLIEATSTGRVTDLCAQLAA
;
A
#
# COMPACT_ATOMS: atom_id res chain seq x y z
N MET A 1 16.83 -79.83 -14.25
CA MET A 1 15.37 -79.62 -14.39
C MET A 1 14.87 -78.80 -13.21
N ARG A 2 14.24 -77.63 -13.49
CA ARG A 2 13.22 -76.94 -12.68
C ARG A 2 13.59 -76.65 -11.20
N ARG A 3 13.74 -75.43 -10.71
CA ARG A 3 12.90 -74.23 -10.92
C ARG A 3 13.69 -72.96 -10.52
N LEU A 4 14.02 -72.14 -11.51
CA LEU A 4 14.43 -70.74 -11.38
C LEU A 4 13.23 -69.91 -11.84
N VAL A 5 12.32 -69.50 -10.95
CA VAL A 5 11.36 -68.41 -11.22
C VAL A 5 10.90 -67.85 -9.87
N SER A 6 10.75 -66.52 -9.81
CA SER A 6 10.01 -65.74 -8.80
C SER A 6 10.84 -64.81 -7.90
N LEU A 7 11.86 -64.15 -8.46
CA LEU A 7 12.09 -62.73 -8.16
C LEU A 7 11.25 -61.91 -9.14
N LEU A 8 10.58 -60.84 -8.68
CA LEU A 8 9.87 -59.76 -9.41
C LEU A 8 8.36 -59.69 -9.10
N ALA A 9 7.99 -59.16 -7.94
CA ALA A 9 6.63 -58.63 -7.70
C ALA A 9 6.60 -57.67 -6.49
N SER A 10 7.43 -56.63 -6.47
CA SER A 10 7.41 -55.64 -5.37
C SER A 10 7.93 -54.26 -5.82
N LEU A 11 7.39 -53.72 -6.91
CA LEU A 11 7.58 -52.31 -7.24
C LEU A 11 6.26 -51.78 -7.81
N ALA A 12 5.24 -51.74 -6.94
CA ALA A 12 4.02 -50.99 -7.20
C ALA A 12 4.42 -49.51 -7.19
N LEU A 13 4.69 -49.02 -8.39
CA LEU A 13 5.02 -47.65 -8.73
C LEU A 13 3.88 -46.74 -8.25
N THR A 14 4.04 -46.15 -7.07
CA THR A 14 3.21 -45.02 -6.63
C THR A 14 3.52 -43.83 -7.52
N LEU A 15 2.86 -43.75 -8.68
CA LEU A 15 2.75 -42.50 -9.42
C LEU A 15 2.00 -41.52 -8.52
N ALA A 16 2.75 -40.73 -7.76
CA ALA A 16 2.23 -39.51 -7.19
C ALA A 16 1.82 -38.62 -8.37
N VAL A 17 0.53 -38.61 -8.68
CA VAL A 17 -0.07 -37.63 -9.59
C VAL A 17 0.08 -36.29 -8.88
N ALA A 18 1.18 -35.58 -9.14
CA ALA A 18 1.33 -34.20 -8.74
C ALA A 18 0.27 -33.41 -9.49
N ALA A 19 -0.88 -33.18 -8.84
CA ALA A 19 -1.87 -32.26 -9.36
C ALA A 19 -1.17 -30.91 -9.58
N PRO A 20 -1.36 -30.24 -10.73
CA PRO A 20 -0.81 -28.92 -10.93
C PRO A 20 -1.35 -28.03 -9.82
N ALA A 21 -0.47 -27.52 -8.96
CA ALA A 21 -0.83 -26.49 -8.01
C ALA A 21 -1.26 -25.28 -8.84
N ALA A 22 -2.57 -25.05 -8.93
CA ALA A 22 -3.12 -23.86 -9.57
C ALA A 22 -2.68 -22.67 -8.71
N ALA A 23 -1.61 -22.00 -9.12
CA ALA A 23 -1.19 -20.74 -8.52
C ALA A 23 -2.31 -19.72 -8.76
N GLN A 24 -3.10 -19.44 -7.72
CA GLN A 24 -4.14 -18.43 -7.78
C GLN A 24 -3.45 -17.07 -7.99
N GLY A 25 -3.73 -16.43 -9.12
CA GLY A 25 -3.21 -15.09 -9.40
C GLY A 25 -3.80 -14.04 -8.45
N PRO A 26 -3.27 -12.81 -8.45
CA PRO A 26 -3.82 -11.75 -7.59
C PRO A 26 -5.24 -11.39 -8.01
N GLU A 27 -6.07 -11.07 -7.03
CA GLU A 27 -7.34 -10.37 -7.24
C GLU A 27 -7.04 -8.97 -7.81
N ARG A 28 -7.93 -8.47 -8.69
CA ARG A 28 -7.71 -7.20 -9.41
C ARG A 28 -8.92 -6.30 -9.26
N ASN A 29 -8.72 -5.17 -8.59
CA ASN A 29 -9.77 -4.19 -8.33
C ASN A 29 -9.41 -2.84 -8.95
N TRP A 30 -10.42 -2.10 -9.38
CA TRP A 30 -10.27 -0.68 -9.70
C TRP A 30 -10.72 0.10 -8.47
N LEU A 31 -9.88 1.01 -7.99
CA LEU A 31 -10.24 1.86 -6.86
C LEU A 31 -11.08 3.05 -7.35
N PRO A 32 -12.13 3.43 -6.60
CA PRO A 32 -12.98 4.55 -6.96
C PRO A 32 -12.29 5.89 -6.67
N GLU A 33 -12.96 6.97 -7.09
CA GLU A 33 -12.70 8.32 -6.61
C GLU A 33 -13.19 8.45 -5.17
N GLU A 34 -12.44 9.16 -4.33
CA GLU A 34 -12.77 9.36 -2.93
C GLU A 34 -12.94 10.85 -2.57
N VAL A 35 -13.66 11.07 -1.48
CA VAL A 35 -13.77 12.37 -0.81
C VAL A 35 -13.31 12.17 0.63
N ILE A 36 -12.18 12.78 1.00
CA ILE A 36 -11.51 12.55 2.27
C ILE A 36 -11.48 13.88 3.04
N PRO A 37 -12.22 13.98 4.16
CA PRO A 37 -12.09 15.11 5.06
C PRO A 37 -10.89 14.92 5.99
N PHE A 38 -10.00 15.91 6.03
CA PHE A 38 -8.93 16.03 7.01
C PHE A 38 -9.32 17.07 8.05
N GLY A 39 -9.29 16.70 9.33
CA GLY A 39 -9.57 17.61 10.43
C GLY A 39 -8.48 18.68 10.62
N PRO A 40 -8.75 19.69 11.47
CA PRO A 40 -7.78 20.76 11.74
C PRO A 40 -6.49 20.28 12.40
N GLU A 41 -6.44 19.06 12.93
CA GLU A 41 -5.24 18.45 13.51
C GLU A 41 -4.09 18.27 12.51
N TYR A 42 -4.37 18.23 11.20
CA TYR A 42 -3.33 18.07 10.17
C TYR A 42 -2.68 19.41 9.78
N CYS A 43 -3.48 20.41 9.40
CA CYS A 43 -2.98 21.68 8.86
C CYS A 43 -3.24 22.91 9.75
N GLY A 44 -3.89 22.74 10.91
CA GLY A 44 -4.42 23.85 11.72
C GLY A 44 -5.79 24.35 11.25
N PHE A 45 -6.30 23.84 10.13
CA PHE A 45 -7.61 24.12 9.54
C PHE A 45 -8.13 22.86 8.82
N PRO A 46 -9.46 22.69 8.69
CA PRO A 46 -10.05 21.59 7.94
C PRO A 46 -9.69 21.65 6.45
N VAL A 47 -9.31 20.51 5.89
CA VAL A 47 -8.99 20.34 4.47
C VAL A 47 -9.85 19.24 3.87
N LEU A 48 -10.50 19.53 2.75
CA LEU A 48 -11.22 18.53 1.98
C LEU A 48 -10.40 18.11 0.77
N LEU A 49 -10.12 16.81 0.63
CA LEU A 49 -9.60 16.23 -0.60
C LEU A 49 -10.75 15.63 -1.40
N GLU A 50 -10.84 15.99 -2.68
CA GLU A 50 -11.81 15.43 -3.62
C GLU A 50 -11.10 14.92 -4.86
N ASP A 51 -11.17 13.61 -5.12
CA ASP A 51 -10.70 13.03 -6.36
C ASP A 51 -11.62 13.42 -7.51
N GLN A 52 -11.04 14.10 -8.50
CA GLN A 52 -11.71 14.49 -9.74
C GLN A 52 -11.54 13.43 -10.84
N PHE A 53 -10.60 12.51 -10.64
CA PHE A 53 -10.30 11.42 -11.57
C PHE A 53 -9.52 10.31 -10.86
N ALA A 54 -10.00 9.08 -10.98
CA ALA A 54 -9.26 7.88 -10.60
C ALA A 54 -9.02 6.93 -11.78
N LYS A 55 -7.76 6.56 -11.99
CA LYS A 55 -7.38 5.39 -12.80
C LYS A 55 -6.38 4.56 -12.04
N VAL A 56 -6.86 3.97 -10.94
CA VAL A 56 -6.03 3.27 -9.96
C VAL A 56 -6.46 1.82 -9.87
N LYS A 57 -5.46 0.94 -9.95
CA LYS A 57 -5.65 -0.50 -9.87
C LYS A 57 -4.98 -1.03 -8.63
N GLU A 58 -5.70 -1.87 -7.92
CA GLU A 58 -5.21 -2.66 -6.80
C GLU A 58 -5.05 -4.12 -7.24
N LEU A 59 -3.93 -4.72 -6.81
CA LEU A 59 -3.64 -6.14 -6.94
C LEU A 59 -3.44 -6.74 -5.55
N ILE A 60 -4.34 -7.61 -5.12
CA ILE A 60 -4.25 -8.30 -3.83
C ILE A 60 -3.73 -9.72 -4.10
N PHE A 61 -2.52 -10.01 -3.62
CA PHE A 61 -1.95 -11.35 -3.74
C PHE A 61 -2.46 -12.24 -2.61
N PRO A 62 -2.68 -13.55 -2.85
CA PRO A 62 -2.95 -14.47 -1.76
C PRO A 62 -1.77 -14.51 -0.78
N PRO A 63 -2.00 -14.77 0.51
CA PRO A 63 -0.92 -14.98 1.47
C PRO A 63 0.03 -16.09 1.02
N ASP A 64 1.32 -15.94 1.32
CA ASP A 64 2.32 -16.98 1.09
C ASP A 64 2.23 -18.10 2.15
N GLY A 65 3.10 -19.11 2.05
CA GLY A 65 3.13 -20.23 2.99
C GLY A 65 3.52 -19.86 4.42
N GLU A 66 4.05 -18.66 4.64
CA GLU A 66 4.42 -18.12 5.95
C GLU A 66 3.34 -17.20 6.51
N GLY A 67 2.30 -16.89 5.72
CA GLY A 67 1.19 -16.02 6.11
C GLY A 67 1.41 -14.55 5.73
N ASN A 68 2.49 -14.20 5.03
CA ASN A 68 2.70 -12.82 4.57
C ASN A 68 1.81 -12.54 3.36
N GLN A 69 1.27 -11.33 3.28
CA GLN A 69 0.45 -10.89 2.17
C GLN A 69 1.03 -9.64 1.51
N ARG A 70 0.86 -9.53 0.20
CA ARG A 70 1.27 -8.35 -0.55
C ARG A 70 0.09 -7.72 -1.29
N ILE A 71 -0.03 -6.41 -1.20
CA ILE A 71 -0.94 -5.59 -2.01
C ILE A 71 -0.11 -4.63 -2.85
N ILE A 72 -0.48 -4.43 -4.12
CA ILE A 72 0.12 -3.42 -4.98
C ILE A 72 -0.98 -2.52 -5.52
N VAL A 73 -0.89 -1.23 -5.22
CA VAL A 73 -1.74 -0.18 -5.79
C VAL A 73 -0.90 0.58 -6.81
N THR A 74 -1.42 0.79 -8.02
CA THR A 74 -0.72 1.55 -9.06
C THR A 74 -1.71 2.32 -9.92
N GLY A 75 -1.39 3.56 -10.22
CA GLY A 75 -2.20 4.38 -11.10
C GLY A 75 -2.00 5.86 -10.86
N ILE A 76 -3.06 6.62 -11.08
CA ILE A 76 -3.10 8.05 -10.83
C ILE A 76 -4.44 8.47 -10.24
N TYR A 77 -4.37 9.26 -9.19
CA TYR A 77 -5.44 10.17 -8.76
C TYR A 77 -5.12 11.59 -9.24
N LYS A 78 -6.16 12.33 -9.62
CA LYS A 78 -6.10 13.78 -9.73
C LYS A 78 -7.09 14.34 -8.74
N SER A 79 -6.60 15.09 -7.77
CA SER A 79 -7.38 15.50 -6.60
C SER A 79 -7.30 17.00 -6.44
N THR A 80 -8.36 17.59 -5.90
CA THR A 80 -8.37 18.97 -5.42
C THR A 80 -8.31 18.92 -3.90
N LEU A 81 -7.41 19.66 -3.28
CA LEU A 81 -7.46 19.92 -1.84
C LEU A 81 -8.00 21.33 -1.62
N THR A 82 -8.95 21.47 -0.71
CA THR A 82 -9.61 22.74 -0.38
C THR A 82 -9.47 23.02 1.11
N ASN A 83 -8.95 24.19 1.47
CA ASN A 83 -9.07 24.72 2.84
C ASN A 83 -10.52 25.14 3.07
N GLU A 84 -11.27 24.41 3.89
CA GLU A 84 -12.70 24.66 4.09
C GLU A 84 -12.98 25.95 4.86
N THR A 85 -11.96 26.55 5.47
CA THR A 85 -12.09 27.83 6.19
C THR A 85 -11.97 29.03 5.25
N THR A 86 -11.01 29.02 4.33
CA THR A 86 -10.74 30.15 3.42
C THR A 86 -11.34 29.98 2.02
N GLY A 87 -11.62 28.73 1.62
CA GLY A 87 -12.00 28.37 0.25
C GLY A 87 -10.82 28.31 -0.72
N GLU A 88 -9.57 28.45 -0.25
CA GLU A 88 -8.40 28.23 -1.08
C GLU A 88 -8.32 26.77 -1.53
N ALA A 89 -8.02 26.54 -2.81
CA ALA A 89 -7.95 25.20 -3.37
C ALA A 89 -6.73 25.01 -4.27
N ILE A 90 -6.08 23.86 -4.15
CA ILE A 90 -4.94 23.45 -4.97
C ILE A 90 -5.23 22.10 -5.66
N GLY A 91 -4.84 21.99 -6.93
CA GLY A 91 -4.90 20.73 -7.67
C GLY A 91 -3.60 19.94 -7.55
N ILE A 92 -3.71 18.66 -7.20
CA ILE A 92 -2.57 17.74 -7.15
C ILE A 92 -2.76 16.55 -8.08
N ASN A 93 -1.65 16.03 -8.59
CA ASN A 93 -1.60 14.77 -9.34
C ASN A 93 -0.76 13.78 -8.54
N ILE A 94 -1.31 12.59 -8.32
CA ILE A 94 -0.70 11.52 -7.53
C ILE A 94 -0.46 10.28 -8.42
N PRO A 95 0.36 10.37 -9.51
CA PRO A 95 0.81 9.19 -10.23
C PRO A 95 1.83 8.42 -9.40
N GLY A 96 1.49 7.21 -9.01
CA GLY A 96 2.33 6.47 -8.08
C GLY A 96 2.07 4.98 -8.05
N LYS A 97 2.94 4.32 -7.29
CA LYS A 97 2.81 2.93 -6.88
C LYS A 97 3.00 2.85 -5.37
N LEU A 98 2.05 2.22 -4.70
CA LEU A 98 2.15 1.80 -3.31
C LEU A 98 2.25 0.28 -3.28
N THR A 99 3.19 -0.27 -2.52
CA THR A 99 3.27 -1.70 -2.22
C THR A 99 3.20 -1.89 -0.73
N ILE A 100 2.22 -2.66 -0.28
CA ILE A 100 2.00 -2.96 1.13
C ILE A 100 2.38 -4.42 1.33
N HIS A 101 3.23 -4.67 2.32
CA HIS A 101 3.59 -5.98 2.81
C HIS A 101 3.00 -6.15 4.19
N PHE A 102 1.96 -6.97 4.32
CA PHE A 102 1.47 -7.44 5.61
C PHE A 102 2.28 -8.65 6.01
N LEU A 103 2.85 -8.62 7.20
CA LEU A 103 3.69 -9.68 7.74
C LEU A 103 2.86 -10.60 8.63
N ALA A 104 3.31 -11.84 8.80
CA ALA A 104 2.60 -12.85 9.57
C ALA A 104 2.43 -12.49 11.07
N ASP A 105 3.26 -11.57 11.59
CA ASP A 105 3.15 -11.03 12.95
C ASP A 105 2.10 -9.91 13.09
N GLY A 106 1.43 -9.55 12.00
CA GLY A 106 0.41 -8.50 11.94
C GLY A 106 0.97 -7.13 11.55
N SER A 107 2.29 -6.92 11.64
CA SER A 107 2.91 -5.66 11.23
C SER A 107 2.84 -5.46 9.72
N SER A 108 3.07 -4.23 9.26
CA SER A 108 3.12 -3.97 7.82
C SER A 108 4.16 -2.95 7.40
N VAL A 109 4.67 -3.11 6.20
CA VAL A 109 5.63 -2.19 5.58
C VAL A 109 5.06 -1.69 4.25
N TRP A 110 4.99 -0.38 4.11
CA TRP A 110 4.34 0.32 3.02
C TRP A 110 5.41 1.08 2.24
N HIS A 111 5.56 0.75 0.96
CA HIS A 111 6.53 1.38 0.08
C HIS A 111 5.83 2.16 -1.03
N GLY A 112 5.87 3.48 -0.92
CA GLY A 112 5.41 4.42 -1.92
C GLY A 112 6.52 4.80 -2.91
N SER A 113 6.18 4.97 -4.18
CA SER A 113 7.08 5.53 -5.20
C SER A 113 6.33 6.32 -6.27
N GLY A 114 6.96 7.36 -6.81
CA GLY A 114 6.34 8.30 -7.74
C GLY A 114 5.90 9.57 -7.02
N HIS A 115 4.66 10.00 -7.22
CA HIS A 115 4.03 11.02 -6.39
C HIS A 115 3.13 10.31 -5.38
N ILE A 116 3.42 10.49 -4.10
CA ILE A 116 2.69 9.87 -3.00
C ILE A 116 2.19 11.00 -2.10
N LEU A 117 0.89 11.03 -1.86
CA LEU A 117 0.30 11.85 -0.81
C LEU A 117 0.44 11.07 0.49
N VAL A 118 1.06 11.68 1.50
CA VAL A 118 1.14 11.15 2.85
C VAL A 118 0.60 12.19 3.83
N TRP A 119 0.10 11.71 4.95
CA TRP A 119 -0.41 12.55 6.02
C TRP A 119 -0.07 11.95 7.37
N TYR A 120 0.27 12.82 8.32
CA TYR A 120 0.63 12.42 9.67
C TYR A 120 -0.11 13.31 10.66
N THR A 121 -0.70 12.69 11.67
CA THR A 121 -1.34 13.40 12.79
C THR A 121 -0.28 13.92 13.78
N PRO A 122 -0.65 14.81 14.72
CA PRO A 122 0.30 15.30 15.73
C PRO A 122 0.91 14.21 16.61
N ASP A 123 0.20 13.11 16.86
CA ASP A 123 0.69 11.95 17.61
C ASP A 123 1.62 11.03 16.81
N GLN A 124 1.73 11.24 15.49
CA GLN A 124 2.63 10.53 14.59
C GLN A 124 3.85 11.37 14.16
N ALA A 125 3.96 12.59 14.70
CA ALA A 125 4.91 13.58 14.24
C ALA A 125 6.37 13.20 14.56
N ASP A 126 6.59 12.46 15.65
CA ASP A 126 7.93 12.05 16.08
C ASP A 126 8.42 10.81 15.30
N GLU A 127 7.49 10.02 14.75
CA GLU A 127 7.73 8.82 13.96
C GLU A 127 7.95 9.14 12.47
N SER A 128 7.52 10.32 12.02
CA SER A 128 7.70 10.80 10.65
C SER A 128 8.80 11.84 10.53
N GLU A 129 9.75 11.64 9.60
CA GLU A 129 10.78 12.65 9.31
C GLU A 129 10.21 13.98 8.78
N LEU A 130 8.93 14.00 8.35
CA LEU A 130 8.24 15.18 7.83
C LEU A 130 7.47 15.95 8.91
N GLY A 131 7.31 15.37 10.11
CA GLY A 131 6.42 15.88 11.15
C GLY A 131 4.94 15.71 10.81
N ALA A 132 4.07 16.37 11.57
CA ALA A 132 2.62 16.39 11.32
C ALA A 132 2.28 17.24 10.08
N GLY A 133 1.28 16.82 9.31
CA GLY A 133 0.76 17.58 8.17
C GLY A 133 0.36 16.75 6.97
N LEU A 134 0.09 17.45 5.86
CA LEU A 134 -0.19 16.86 4.55
C LEU A 134 0.98 17.14 3.61
N PHE A 135 1.55 16.09 3.03
CA PHE A 135 2.73 16.21 2.18
C PHE A 135 2.57 15.49 0.85
N LEU A 136 2.97 16.15 -0.23
CA LEU A 136 3.14 15.49 -1.53
C LEU A 136 4.62 15.17 -1.74
N VAL A 137 4.97 13.89 -1.63
CA VAL A 137 6.32 13.39 -1.86
C VAL A 137 6.47 12.96 -3.32
N ARG A 138 7.37 13.61 -4.05
CA ARG A 138 7.83 13.18 -5.38
C ARG A 138 9.14 12.42 -5.24
N GLY A 139 9.05 11.11 -5.10
CA GLY A 139 10.19 10.25 -4.83
C GLY A 139 9.76 8.90 -4.26
N ARG A 140 10.27 8.56 -3.08
CA ARG A 140 9.95 7.33 -2.34
C ARG A 140 9.49 7.67 -0.93
N VAL A 141 8.59 6.85 -0.41
CA VAL A 141 8.14 6.84 0.97
C VAL A 141 8.25 5.41 1.49
N THR A 142 8.70 5.24 2.72
CA THR A 142 8.57 3.98 3.46
C THR A 142 7.91 4.26 4.79
N GLU A 143 6.80 3.58 5.06
CA GLU A 143 6.11 3.62 6.35
C GLU A 143 6.11 2.21 6.94
N VAL A 144 6.36 2.12 8.24
CA VAL A 144 6.33 0.88 9.01
C VAL A 144 5.24 1.02 10.06
N TYR A 145 4.36 0.04 10.11
CA TYR A 145 3.28 -0.03 11.08
C TYR A 145 3.40 -1.30 11.91
N ASP A 146 3.08 -1.21 13.20
CA ASP A 146 2.94 -2.39 14.04
C ASP A 146 1.63 -3.16 13.76
N ALA A 147 1.37 -4.21 14.54
CA ALA A 147 0.20 -5.05 14.38
C ALA A 147 -1.13 -4.35 14.74
N ASP A 148 -1.07 -3.24 15.47
CA ASP A 148 -2.23 -2.42 15.85
C ASP A 148 -2.42 -1.23 14.89
N PHE A 149 -1.63 -1.17 13.81
CA PHE A 149 -1.59 -0.08 12.83
C PHE A 149 -1.10 1.26 13.39
N ASN A 150 -0.32 1.26 14.47
CA ASN A 150 0.40 2.46 14.87
C ASN A 150 1.60 2.66 13.95
N LEU A 151 1.80 3.91 13.50
CA LEU A 151 3.00 4.27 12.75
C LEU A 151 4.22 4.14 13.67
N ILE A 152 5.25 3.44 13.21
CA ILE A 152 6.51 3.24 13.93
C ILE A 152 7.63 4.10 13.32
N GLU A 153 7.62 4.20 12.00
CA GLU A 153 8.62 4.98 11.26
C GLU A 153 8.04 5.39 9.91
N ALA A 154 8.20 6.65 9.52
CA ALA A 154 7.97 7.13 8.17
C ALA A 154 9.20 7.88 7.67
N THR A 155 9.76 7.40 6.56
CA THR A 155 10.90 8.02 5.88
C THR A 155 10.54 8.34 4.44
N SER A 156 11.17 9.38 3.91
CA SER A 156 10.96 9.83 2.55
C SER A 156 12.30 10.14 1.87
N THR A 157 12.30 10.09 0.55
CA THR A 157 13.46 10.54 -0.23
C THR A 157 12.95 11.12 -1.53
N GLY A 158 13.32 12.36 -1.82
CA GLY A 158 12.92 13.06 -3.03
C GLY A 158 12.57 14.51 -2.74
N ARG A 159 11.63 15.06 -3.52
CA ARG A 159 11.10 16.39 -3.27
C ARG A 159 9.83 16.28 -2.43
N VAL A 160 9.80 16.95 -1.30
CA VAL A 160 8.63 17.09 -0.44
C VAL A 160 8.00 18.46 -0.68
N THR A 161 6.68 18.49 -0.83
CA THR A 161 5.88 19.72 -0.80
C THR A 161 4.95 19.66 0.40
N ASP A 162 5.07 20.64 1.30
CA ASP A 162 4.10 20.89 2.36
C ASP A 162 2.82 21.49 1.75
N LEU A 163 1.74 20.72 1.78
CA LEU A 163 0.45 21.13 1.22
C LEU A 163 -0.33 22.02 2.18
N CYS A 164 -0.12 21.86 3.49
CA CYS A 164 -0.72 22.74 4.50
C CYS A 164 -0.22 24.18 4.32
N ALA A 165 1.09 24.36 4.13
CA ALA A 165 1.65 25.68 3.86
C ALA A 165 1.16 26.30 2.54
N GLN A 166 0.85 25.48 1.53
CA GLN A 166 0.29 25.97 0.26
C GLN A 166 -1.18 26.37 0.36
N LEU A 167 -1.94 25.73 1.25
CA LEU A 167 -3.37 25.97 1.49
C LEU A 167 -3.67 27.06 2.53
N ALA A 168 -2.62 27.62 3.13
CA ALA A 168 -2.70 28.68 4.11
C ALA A 168 -2.46 30.08 3.49
N ALA A 169 -2.35 30.17 2.16
CA ALA A 169 -1.81 31.33 1.45
C ALA A 169 -2.87 32.37 1.05
#